data_AF-A0A1Y1JUQ0-F1
#
_entry.id   AF-A0A1Y1JUQ0-F1
#
_cell.length_a   1.000
_cell.length_b   1.000
_cell.length_c   1.000
_cell.angle_alpha   90.00
_cell.angle_beta   90.00
_cell.angle_gamma   90.00
#
_symmetry.space_group_name_H-M   'P 1'
#
loop_
_entity.id
_entity.type
_entity.pdbx_description
1 polymer ?
#
loop_
_entity_poly.entity_id
_entity_poly.type
_entity_poly.pdbx_seq_one_letter_code
_entity_poly.pdbx_strand_id
1 'polypeptide(L)'
;PMEKLSAAQLQDFENATQCHICEHPFLENEIRCRDHCHFTSKYRGPSHQKCNVNYQDTRVIPVVFHNLSGYDAHFLIGELATCIPGPIKLLPLNKEKYISFTKYVEGT
;
A
#
# COMPACT_ATOMS: atom_id res chain seq x y z
N PRO A 1 0.83 0.09 16.30
CA PRO A 1 1.18 -0.96 17.29
C PRO A 1 0.40 -2.24 16.99
N MET A 2 1.07 -3.40 16.99
CA MET A 2 0.45 -4.70 16.69
C MET A 2 -0.52 -5.12 17.81
N GLU A 3 -1.65 -5.72 17.43
CA GLU A 3 -2.56 -6.37 18.38
C GLU A 3 -1.91 -7.57 19.07
N LYS A 4 -2.38 -7.92 20.27
CA LYS A 4 -1.90 -9.13 20.95
C LYS A 4 -2.28 -10.36 20.14
N LEU A 5 -1.30 -11.21 19.82
CA LEU A 5 -1.54 -12.44 19.07
C LEU A 5 -2.44 -13.40 19.84
N SER A 6 -3.33 -14.08 19.11
CA SER A 6 -4.09 -15.21 19.63
C SER A 6 -3.19 -16.43 19.85
N ALA A 7 -3.67 -17.43 20.59
CA ALA A 7 -2.92 -18.68 20.79
C ALA A 7 -2.57 -19.38 19.47
N ALA A 8 -3.51 -19.40 18.52
CA ALA A 8 -3.28 -19.98 17.19
C ALA A 8 -2.22 -19.21 16.40
N GLN A 9 -2.22 -17.88 16.47
CA GLN A 9 -1.22 -17.04 15.78
C GLN A 9 0.17 -17.15 16.41
N LEU A 10 0.25 -17.31 17.74
CA LEU A 10 1.51 -17.60 18.42
C LEU A 10 2.06 -18.96 17.97
N GLN A 11 1.20 -19.98 17.92
CA GLN A 11 1.57 -21.31 17.48
C GLN A 11 2.02 -21.32 16.01
N ASP A 12 1.34 -20.58 15.15
CA ASP A 12 1.74 -20.38 13.75
C ASP A 12 3.12 -19.74 13.66
N PHE A 13 3.35 -18.64 14.38
CA PHE A 13 4.63 -17.94 14.41
C PHE A 13 5.78 -18.82 14.92
N GLU A 14 5.56 -19.61 15.97
CA GLU A 14 6.57 -20.47 16.60
C GLU A 14 6.95 -21.65 15.67
N ASN A 15 5.96 -22.27 15.03
CA ASN A 15 6.18 -23.45 14.17
C ASN A 15 6.50 -23.10 12.71
N ALA A 16 6.48 -21.83 12.35
CA ALA A 16 6.75 -21.39 10.99
C ALA A 16 8.10 -21.89 10.47
N THR A 17 8.12 -22.50 9.30
CA THR A 17 9.36 -22.91 8.63
C THR A 17 9.75 -21.97 7.51
N GLN A 18 8.81 -21.13 7.04
CA GLN A 18 8.97 -20.25 5.88
C GLN A 18 8.42 -18.86 6.16
N CYS A 19 9.02 -17.86 5.52
CA CYS A 19 8.58 -16.48 5.53
C CYS A 19 7.33 -16.29 4.66
N HIS A 20 6.28 -15.66 5.17
CA HIS A 20 5.05 -15.42 4.41
C HIS A 20 5.20 -14.38 3.29
N ILE A 21 6.27 -13.57 3.31
CA ILE A 21 6.50 -12.49 2.34
C ILE A 21 7.25 -13.01 1.11
N CYS A 22 8.36 -13.71 1.34
CA CYS A 22 9.22 -14.18 0.24
C CYS A 22 9.10 -15.69 -0.01
N GLU A 23 8.36 -16.42 0.84
CA GLU A 23 8.13 -17.87 0.73
C GLU A 23 9.40 -18.73 0.85
N HIS A 24 10.52 -18.14 1.30
CA HIS A 24 11.76 -18.87 1.55
C HIS A 24 11.84 -19.37 3.00
N PRO A 25 12.54 -20.50 3.25
CA PRO A 25 12.71 -21.03 4.59
C PRO A 25 13.50 -20.09 5.50
N PHE A 26 13.27 -20.22 6.81
CA PHE A 26 14.14 -19.61 7.83
C PHE A 26 15.39 -20.45 8.04
N LEU A 27 16.56 -19.82 8.04
CA LEU A 27 17.80 -20.44 8.48
C LEU A 27 17.96 -20.35 10.00
N GLU A 28 18.77 -21.23 10.61
CA GLU A 28 18.94 -21.32 12.07
C GLU A 28 19.37 -20.01 12.75
N ASN A 29 20.06 -19.14 12.02
CA ASN A 29 20.59 -17.87 12.52
C ASN A 29 19.75 -16.64 12.14
N GLU A 30 18.62 -16.84 11.46
CA GLU A 30 17.77 -15.73 11.02
C GLU A 30 16.74 -15.32 12.08
N ILE A 31 16.58 -14.01 12.25
CA ILE A 31 15.56 -13.46 13.15
C ILE A 31 14.21 -13.50 12.45
N ARG A 32 13.27 -14.23 13.06
CA ARG A 32 11.86 -14.25 12.69
C ARG A 32 11.12 -13.06 13.31
N CYS A 33 10.46 -12.27 12.47
CA CYS A 33 9.66 -11.11 12.86
C CYS A 33 8.17 -11.39 12.70
N ARG A 34 7.36 -10.75 13.54
CA ARG A 34 5.90 -10.80 13.47
C ARG A 34 5.42 -9.65 12.59
N ASP A 35 5.19 -9.94 11.31
CA ASP A 35 4.63 -8.94 10.39
C ASP A 35 3.16 -8.67 10.73
N HIS A 36 2.75 -7.42 10.61
CA HIS A 36 1.40 -7.00 10.89
C HIS A 36 0.96 -5.86 9.97
N CYS A 37 -0.35 -5.81 9.71
CA CYS A 37 -0.93 -4.70 8.98
C CYS A 37 -0.92 -3.45 9.86
N HIS A 38 -0.30 -2.36 9.40
CA HIS A 38 -0.26 -1.11 10.17
C HIS A 38 -1.62 -0.41 10.28
N PHE A 39 -2.60 -0.75 9.43
CA PHE A 39 -3.94 -0.14 9.46
C PHE A 39 -4.91 -0.89 10.37
N THR A 40 -4.91 -2.22 10.31
CA THR A 40 -5.79 -3.05 11.15
C THR A 40 -5.11 -3.54 12.41
N SER A 41 -3.80 -3.32 12.55
CA SER A 41 -2.94 -3.87 13.60
C SER A 41 -2.88 -5.40 13.67
N LYS A 42 -3.55 -6.12 12.74
CA LYS A 42 -3.64 -7.57 12.74
C LYS A 42 -2.36 -8.23 12.24
N TYR A 43 -1.99 -9.32 12.89
CA TYR A 43 -0.91 -10.22 12.48
C TYR A 43 -1.16 -10.78 11.07
N ARG A 44 -0.13 -10.74 10.23
CA ARG A 44 -0.14 -11.26 8.86
C ARG A 44 0.57 -12.59 8.73
N GLY A 45 1.70 -12.71 9.42
CA GLY A 45 2.52 -13.91 9.33
C GLY A 45 3.94 -13.76 9.83
N PRO A 46 4.67 -14.87 9.86
CA PRO A 46 6.08 -14.92 10.21
C PRO A 46 6.91 -14.43 9.01
N SER A 47 7.82 -13.49 9.24
CA SER A 47 8.68 -12.96 8.18
C SER A 47 10.14 -12.92 8.59
N HIS A 48 11.05 -12.89 7.60
CA HIS A 48 12.43 -12.50 7.87
C HIS A 48 12.46 -11.04 8.31
N GLN A 49 13.40 -10.67 9.19
CA GLN A 49 13.59 -9.27 9.57
C GLN A 49 13.77 -8.35 8.35
N LYS A 50 14.57 -8.77 7.37
CA LYS A 50 14.78 -8.01 6.14
C LYS A 50 13.50 -7.88 5.33
N CYS A 51 12.72 -8.94 5.19
CA CYS A 51 11.44 -8.89 4.47
C CYS A 51 10.45 -7.98 5.18
N ASN A 52 10.32 -8.09 6.51
CA ASN A 52 9.43 -7.26 7.32
C ASN A 52 9.71 -5.77 7.15
N VAL A 53 10.98 -5.36 7.25
CA VAL A 53 11.36 -3.94 7.15
C VAL A 53 11.16 -3.39 5.74
N ASN A 54 11.34 -4.22 4.70
CA ASN A 54 11.22 -3.78 3.31
C ASN A 54 9.84 -4.03 2.69
N TYR A 55 8.90 -4.61 3.44
CA TYR A 55 7.56 -4.88 2.93
C TYR A 55 6.80 -3.58 2.75
N GLN A 56 6.54 -3.23 1.49
CA GLN A 56 5.71 -2.09 1.14
C GLN A 56 4.29 -2.57 0.90
N ASP A 57 3.40 -2.21 1.82
CA ASP A 57 1.96 -2.38 1.71
C ASP A 57 1.41 -1.27 0.81
N THR A 58 1.69 -1.36 -0.49
CA THR A 58 1.23 -0.38 -1.48
C THR A 58 -0.28 -0.46 -1.61
N ARG A 59 -0.95 0.68 -1.42
CA ARG A 59 -2.40 0.77 -1.42
C ARG A 59 -2.82 2.00 -2.19
N VAL A 60 -3.40 1.74 -3.35
CA VAL A 60 -4.10 2.76 -4.12
C VAL A 60 -5.41 3.07 -3.41
N ILE A 61 -5.58 4.31 -2.93
CA ILE A 61 -6.86 4.82 -2.45
C ILE A 61 -7.60 5.41 -3.65
N PRO A 62 -8.66 4.76 -4.19
CA PRO A 62 -9.42 5.33 -5.29
C PRO A 62 -10.25 6.52 -4.79
N VAL A 63 -9.85 7.74 -5.14
CA VAL A 63 -10.67 8.94 -4.94
C VAL A 63 -11.57 9.11 -6.17
N VAL A 64 -12.87 8.89 -6.00
CA VAL A 64 -13.86 9.02 -7.08
C VAL A 64 -14.72 10.26 -6.82
N PHE A 65 -14.70 11.19 -7.76
CA PHE A 65 -15.61 12.33 -7.79
C PHE A 65 -16.82 11.96 -8.64
N HIS A 66 -18.01 11.94 -8.05
CA HIS A 66 -19.24 11.86 -8.83
C HIS A 66 -19.41 13.23 -9.52
N ASN A 67 -19.32 13.25 -10.86
CA ASN A 67 -19.46 14.43 -11.72
C ASN A 67 -18.35 15.51 -11.65
N LEU A 68 -17.09 15.18 -12.00
CA LEU A 68 -16.11 16.20 -12.44
C LEU A 68 -16.66 17.08 -13.59
N SER A 69 -17.57 16.51 -14.39
CA SER A 69 -18.29 17.20 -15.46
C SER A 69 -19.29 18.21 -14.87
N GLY A 70 -18.81 19.42 -14.56
CA GLY A 70 -19.60 20.51 -14.00
C GLY A 70 -18.93 21.27 -12.85
N TYR A 71 -17.86 20.71 -12.29
CA TYR A 71 -17.01 21.39 -11.30
C TYR A 71 -15.67 21.79 -11.93
N ASP A 72 -15.12 22.91 -11.48
CA ASP A 72 -13.78 23.34 -11.88
C ASP A 72 -12.74 22.47 -11.17
N ALA A 73 -12.29 21.39 -11.81
CA ALA A 73 -11.22 20.53 -11.31
C ALA A 73 -9.83 20.91 -11.84
N HIS A 74 -9.73 22.01 -12.61
CA HIS A 74 -8.48 22.43 -13.23
C HIS A 74 -7.43 22.75 -12.16
N PHE A 75 -7.84 23.34 -11.04
CA PHE A 75 -6.93 23.63 -9.93
C PHE A 75 -6.34 22.36 -9.31
N LEU A 76 -7.15 21.31 -9.13
CA LEU A 76 -6.66 20.02 -8.62
C LEU A 76 -5.66 19.39 -9.59
N ILE A 77 -6.00 19.36 -10.89
CA ILE A 77 -5.14 18.78 -11.93
C ILE A 77 -3.81 19.55 -12.01
N GLY A 78 -3.87 20.89 -11.95
CA GLY A 78 -2.70 21.76 -11.95
C GLY A 78 -1.78 21.46 -10.76
N GLU A 79 -2.32 21.48 -9.55
CA GLU A 79 -1.57 21.19 -8.33
C GLU A 79 -1.00 19.76 -8.32
N LEU A 80 -1.76 18.77 -8.77
CA LEU A 80 -1.28 17.38 -8.85
C LEU A 80 -0.18 17.19 -9.90
N ALA A 81 -0.17 18.01 -10.96
CA ALA A 81 0.87 18.00 -11.98
C ALA A 81 2.16 18.70 -11.51
N THR A 82 2.07 19.72 -10.66
CA THR A 82 3.21 20.52 -10.20
C THR A 82 3.81 20.02 -8.89
N CYS A 83 2.96 19.69 -7.90
CA CYS A 83 3.40 19.40 -6.53
C CYS A 83 3.81 17.94 -6.32
N ILE A 84 3.37 17.03 -7.18
CA ILE A 84 3.69 15.60 -7.08
C ILE A 84 4.53 15.19 -8.30
N PRO A 85 5.70 14.56 -8.14
CA PRO A 85 6.48 14.04 -9.26
C PRO A 85 5.70 13.01 -10.09
N GLY A 86 6.09 12.85 -11.36
CA GLY A 86 5.52 11.86 -12.27
C GLY A 86 4.37 12.37 -13.13
N PRO A 87 3.99 11.62 -14.18
CA PRO A 87 2.99 12.06 -15.15
C PRO A 87 1.57 11.94 -14.60
N ILE A 88 0.72 12.92 -14.94
CA ILE A 88 -0.74 12.81 -14.80
C ILE A 88 -1.34 12.39 -16.15
N LYS A 89 -2.20 11.39 -16.14
CA LYS A 89 -2.97 10.96 -17.32
C LYS A 89 -4.35 11.60 -17.25
N LEU A 90 -4.80 12.19 -18.35
CA LEU A 90 -6.10 12.86 -18.44
C LEU A 90 -6.96 12.17 -19.51
N LEU A 91 -8.27 12.07 -19.25
CA LEU A 91 -9.28 11.79 -20.27
C LEU A 91 -10.13 13.06 -20.48
N PRO A 92 -9.68 14.01 -21.33
CA PRO A 92 -10.42 15.23 -21.61
C PRO A 92 -11.59 14.97 -22.55
N LEU A 93 -12.70 15.68 -22.34
CA LEU A 93 -13.76 15.87 -23.32
C LEU A 93 -13.46 17.09 -24.21
N ASN A 94 -13.02 18.19 -23.59
CA ASN A 94 -12.52 19.38 -24.26
C ASN A 94 -11.51 20.11 -23.33
N LYS A 95 -11.08 21.32 -23.70
CA LYS A 95 -10.11 22.10 -22.91
C LYS A 95 -10.60 22.51 -21.51
N GLU A 96 -11.91 22.53 -21.29
CA GLU A 96 -12.58 22.98 -20.07
C GLU A 96 -13.23 21.83 -19.28
N LYS A 97 -13.33 20.63 -19.88
CA LYS A 97 -14.06 19.50 -19.30
C LYS A 97 -13.21 18.24 -19.34
N TYR A 98 -12.84 17.74 -18.17
CA TYR A 98 -12.17 16.45 -17.99
C TYR A 98 -13.14 15.40 -17.46
N ILE A 99 -13.14 14.22 -18.07
CA ILE A 99 -13.96 13.08 -17.64
C ILE A 99 -13.29 12.43 -16.42
N SER A 100 -11.98 12.22 -16.49
CA SER A 100 -11.18 11.68 -15.40
C SER A 100 -9.72 12.09 -15.51
N PHE A 101 -9.01 11.96 -14.40
CA PHE A 101 -7.55 12.04 -14.35
C PHE A 101 -7.00 10.90 -13.49
N THR A 102 -5.76 10.50 -13.73
CA THR A 102 -5.06 9.48 -12.97
C THR A 102 -3.64 9.95 -12.70
N LYS A 103 -3.26 9.97 -11.43
CA LYS A 103 -1.89 10.27 -11.00
C LYS A 103 -1.33 9.03 -10.32
N TYR A 104 -0.18 8.56 -10.80
CA TYR A 104 0.60 7.55 -10.11
C TYR A 104 1.59 8.28 -9.20
N VAL A 105 1.63 7.88 -7.94
CA VAL A 105 2.57 8.41 -6.95
C VAL A 105 3.55 7.28 -6.63
N GLU A 106 4.84 7.56 -6.78
CA GLU A 106 5.87 6.57 -6.47
C GLU A 106 5.95 6.35 -4.95
N GLY A 107 6.07 5.10 -4.52
CA GLY A 107 6.16 4.75 -3.09
C GLY A 107 4.82 4.65 -2.35
N THR A 108 3.70 4.63 -3.07
CA THR A 108 2.35 4.31 -2.56
C THR A 108 1.73 3.16 -3.32
#